data_AF-A0A966QPK3-F1
#
_entry.id   AF-A0A966QPK3-F1
#
_cell.length_a   1.000
_cell.length_b   1.000
_cell.length_c   1.000
_cell.angle_alpha   90.00
_cell.angle_beta   90.00
_cell.angle_gamma   90.00
#
_symmetry.space_group_name_H-M   'P 1'
#
loop_
_entity.id
_entity.type
_entity.pdbx_description
1 polymer ?
#
loop_
_entity_poly.entity_id
_entity_poly.type
_entity_poly.pdbx_seq_one_letter_code
_entity_poly.pdbx_strand_id
1 'polypeptide(L)'
;WHNIVSVFCHLPPDLRHAVHSAVPAALRTGGCFVFEAYRAANIGRGVGGPQNVDMTVELEDLLHDLGGEPGMTIDIGREIERNIVEGKYHNGMSATTQVLARKG
;
A
#
# COMPACT_ATOMS: atom_id res chain seq x y z
N TRP A 1 5.28 -15.55 -7.61
CA TRP A 1 5.99 -14.34 -8.06
C TRP A 1 7.26 -14.11 -7.28
N HIS A 2 8.31 -13.59 -7.93
CA HIS A 2 9.54 -13.17 -7.24
C HIS A 2 9.33 -11.85 -6.51
N ASN A 3 8.73 -10.87 -7.18
CA ASN A 3 8.38 -9.58 -6.61
C ASN A 3 6.96 -9.24 -7.07
N ILE A 4 6.18 -8.61 -6.19
CA ILE A 4 4.89 -7.98 -6.51
C ILE A 4 5.02 -6.51 -6.13
N VAL A 5 4.60 -5.60 -7.00
CA VAL A 5 4.72 -4.15 -6.78
C VAL A 5 3.36 -3.50 -6.98
N SER A 6 2.91 -2.73 -5.98
CA SER A 6 1.65 -1.98 -6.02
C SER A 6 1.91 -0.55 -5.55
N VAL A 7 1.95 0.39 -6.48
CA VAL A 7 2.26 1.81 -6.21
C VAL A 7 1.12 2.65 -6.76
N PHE A 8 0.42 3.35 -5.85
CA PHE A 8 -0.79 4.15 -6.12
C PHE A 8 -1.91 3.40 -6.86
N CYS A 9 -2.00 2.08 -6.63
CA CYS A 9 -3.12 1.26 -7.10
C CYS A 9 -4.30 1.37 -6.11
N HIS A 10 -5.24 2.25 -6.41
CA HIS A 10 -6.43 2.46 -5.59
C HIS A 10 -7.57 1.55 -6.03
N LEU A 11 -8.08 0.74 -5.10
CA LEU A 11 -9.13 -0.24 -5.34
C LEU A 11 -10.28 -0.03 -4.34
N PRO A 12 -11.54 -0.31 -4.72
CA PRO A 12 -12.65 -0.38 -3.77
C PRO A 12 -12.38 -1.41 -2.67
N PRO A 13 -12.92 -1.23 -1.45
CA PRO A 13 -12.57 -2.04 -0.27
C PRO A 13 -12.59 -3.55 -0.50
N ASP A 14 -13.70 -4.11 -0.99
CA ASP A 14 -13.84 -5.56 -1.18
C ASP A 14 -12.77 -6.13 -2.12
N LEU A 15 -12.49 -5.43 -3.22
CA LEU A 15 -11.47 -5.83 -4.18
C LEU A 15 -10.07 -5.64 -3.61
N ARG A 16 -9.83 -4.55 -2.87
CA ARG A 16 -8.56 -4.27 -2.19
C ARG A 16 -8.20 -5.41 -1.24
N HIS A 17 -9.12 -5.79 -0.35
CA HIS A 17 -8.90 -6.88 0.60
C HIS A 17 -8.64 -8.21 -0.12
N ALA A 18 -9.44 -8.54 -1.13
CA ALA A 18 -9.23 -9.76 -1.92
C ALA A 18 -7.86 -9.79 -2.61
N VAL A 19 -7.41 -8.66 -3.18
CA VAL A 19 -6.11 -8.56 -3.86
C VAL A 19 -4.96 -8.64 -2.86
N HIS A 20 -4.99 -7.86 -1.77
CA HIS A 20 -3.92 -7.82 -0.78
C HIS A 20 -3.76 -9.16 -0.04
N SER A 21 -4.87 -9.80 0.36
CA SER A 21 -4.81 -11.11 1.02
C SER A 21 -4.33 -12.24 0.12
N ALA A 22 -4.41 -12.09 -1.21
CA ALA A 22 -3.84 -13.06 -2.14
C ALA A 22 -2.31 -12.93 -2.30
N VAL A 23 -1.71 -11.80 -1.91
CA VAL A 23 -0.28 -11.53 -2.11
C VAL A 23 0.63 -12.58 -1.43
N PRO A 24 0.45 -12.92 -0.14
CA PRO A 24 1.32 -13.89 0.52
C PRO A 24 1.33 -15.26 -0.17
N ALA A 25 0.16 -15.75 -0.59
CA ALA A 25 0.05 -17.02 -1.31
C ALA A 25 0.70 -16.95 -2.71
N ALA A 26 0.58 -15.82 -3.40
CA ALA A 26 1.12 -15.63 -4.74
C ALA A 26 2.65 -15.45 -4.75
N LEU A 27 3.26 -15.03 -3.65
CA LEU A 27 4.72 -14.93 -3.51
C LEU A 27 5.36 -16.32 -3.37
N ARG A 28 6.50 -16.49 -4.03
CA ARG A 28 7.42 -17.61 -3.75
C ARG A 28 8.16 -17.34 -2.45
N THR A 29 8.70 -18.38 -1.81
CA THR A 29 9.68 -18.24 -0.72
C THR A 29 10.86 -17.36 -1.14
N GLY A 30 11.20 -16.40 -0.30
CA GLY A 30 12.20 -15.35 -0.56
C GLY A 30 11.71 -14.22 -1.48
N GLY A 31 10.45 -14.23 -1.91
CA GLY A 31 9.86 -13.16 -2.72
C GLY A 31 9.42 -11.95 -1.88
N CYS A 32 9.31 -10.77 -2.50
CA CYS A 32 8.92 -9.55 -1.81
C CYS A 32 7.68 -8.85 -2.40
N PHE A 33 7.01 -8.08 -1.55
CA PHE A 33 5.93 -7.18 -1.90
C PHE A 33 6.34 -5.75 -1.56
N VAL A 34 6.29 -4.87 -2.56
CA VAL A 34 6.56 -3.44 -2.42
C VAL A 34 5.26 -2.67 -2.60
N PHE A 35 4.90 -1.86 -1.62
CA PHE A 35 3.65 -1.13 -1.60
C PHE A 35 3.86 0.33 -1.25
N GLU A 36 3.18 1.21 -1.98
CA GLU A 36 2.92 2.58 -1.56
C GLU A 36 1.54 3.04 -2.04
N ALA A 37 0.75 3.65 -1.14
CA ALA A 37 -0.51 4.30 -1.49
C ALA A 37 -0.80 5.51 -0.61
N TYR A 38 -1.69 6.39 -1.06
CA TYR A 38 -2.21 7.46 -0.21
C TYR A 38 -3.07 6.90 0.94
N ARG A 39 -2.90 7.49 2.12
CA ARG A 39 -3.73 7.25 3.30
C ARG A 39 -4.79 8.34 3.48
N ALA A 40 -5.76 8.14 4.36
CA ALA A 40 -6.88 9.06 4.57
C ALA A 40 -6.43 10.49 4.92
N ALA A 41 -5.30 10.62 5.64
CA ALA A 41 -4.71 11.90 5.98
C ALA A 41 -4.26 12.76 4.77
N ASN A 42 -4.27 12.20 3.55
CA ASN A 42 -3.99 12.93 2.31
C ASN A 42 -5.23 13.64 1.73
N ILE A 43 -6.44 13.27 2.15
CA ILE A 43 -7.69 13.87 1.67
C ILE A 43 -7.70 15.36 2.02
N GLY A 44 -8.16 16.19 1.08
CA GLY A 44 -8.21 17.64 1.24
C GLY A 44 -6.88 18.38 1.04
N ARG A 45 -5.76 17.67 0.85
CA ARG A 45 -4.45 18.32 0.62
C ARG A 45 -4.28 18.89 -0.79
N GLY A 46 -5.06 18.41 -1.78
CA GLY A 46 -4.99 18.90 -3.16
C GLY A 46 -3.68 18.55 -3.89
N VAL A 47 -2.94 17.54 -3.41
CA VAL A 47 -1.62 17.13 -3.93
C VAL A 47 -1.65 15.77 -4.66
N GLY A 48 -2.84 15.31 -5.03
CA GLY A 48 -3.09 14.03 -5.69
C GLY A 48 -3.81 13.00 -4.82
N GLY A 49 -4.10 11.84 -5.40
CA GLY A 49 -4.77 10.73 -4.73
C GLY A 49 -6.29 10.85 -4.63
N PRO A 50 -6.97 9.76 -4.22
CA PRO A 50 -8.41 9.72 -4.08
C PRO A 50 -8.89 10.68 -2.98
N GLN A 51 -10.07 11.26 -3.19
CA GLN A 51 -10.79 12.05 -2.17
C GLN A 51 -11.90 11.24 -1.48
N ASN A 52 -11.91 9.93 -1.69
CA ASN A 52 -12.78 8.98 -0.99
C ASN A 52 -11.91 8.13 -0.06
N VAL A 53 -12.26 8.11 1.23
CA VAL A 53 -11.57 7.31 2.27
C VAL A 53 -11.57 5.82 1.93
N ASP A 54 -12.63 5.30 1.30
CA ASP A 54 -12.74 3.89 0.92
C ASP A 54 -11.66 3.44 -0.08
N MET A 55 -11.06 4.40 -0.79
CA MET A 55 -10.01 4.17 -1.80
C MET A 55 -8.60 4.42 -1.23
N THR A 56 -8.48 4.84 0.03
CA THR A 56 -7.19 5.00 0.72
C THR A 56 -6.81 3.73 1.46
N VAL A 57 -5.55 3.64 1.93
CA VAL A 57 -5.05 2.46 2.63
C VAL A 57 -4.26 2.89 3.86
N GLU A 58 -4.76 2.55 5.04
CA GLU A 58 -4.02 2.69 6.30
C GLU A 58 -3.07 1.49 6.49
N LEU A 59 -2.01 1.67 7.27
CA LEU A 59 -1.02 0.61 7.47
C LEU A 59 -1.63 -0.62 8.13
N GLU A 60 -2.48 -0.42 9.15
CA GLU A 60 -3.10 -1.51 9.90
C GLU A 60 -3.96 -2.41 9.01
N ASP A 61 -4.77 -1.83 8.12
CA ASP A 61 -5.61 -2.58 7.18
C ASP A 61 -4.76 -3.47 6.24
N LEU A 62 -3.67 -2.90 5.71
CA LEU A 62 -2.78 -3.66 4.83
C LEU A 62 -2.06 -4.78 5.58
N LEU A 63 -1.61 -4.52 6.82
CA LEU A 63 -0.96 -5.55 7.63
C LEU A 63 -1.93 -6.68 8.00
N HIS A 64 -3.19 -6.35 8.29
CA HIS A 64 -4.24 -7.34 8.49
C HIS A 64 -4.42 -8.22 7.24
N ASP A 65 -4.52 -7.61 6.06
CA ASP A 65 -4.69 -8.34 4.80
C ASP A 65 -3.49 -9.28 4.50
N LEU A 66 -2.27 -8.81 4.76
CA LEU A 66 -1.04 -9.59 4.54
C LEU A 66 -0.81 -10.68 5.60
N GLY A 67 -1.49 -10.60 6.75
CA GLY A 67 -1.31 -11.50 7.88
C GLY A 67 -1.97 -12.88 7.75
N GLY A 68 -2.69 -13.14 6.65
CA GLY A 68 -3.43 -14.39 6.45
C GLY A 68 -2.57 -15.65 6.31
N GLU A 69 -1.28 -15.51 5.99
CA GLU A 69 -0.35 -16.64 5.79
C GLU A 69 0.90 -16.50 6.69
N PRO A 70 1.34 -17.57 7.37
CA PRO A 70 2.55 -17.56 8.17
C PRO A 70 3.80 -17.37 7.29
N GLY A 71 4.83 -16.74 7.86
CA GLY A 71 6.12 -16.55 7.19
C GLY A 71 6.25 -15.25 6.39
N MET A 72 5.31 -14.32 6.52
CA MET A 72 5.50 -12.95 6.06
C MET A 72 6.29 -12.13 7.10
N THR A 73 7.37 -11.48 6.66
CA THR A 73 8.15 -10.51 7.45
C THR A 73 7.93 -9.12 6.87
N ILE A 74 7.68 -8.14 7.75
CA ILE A 74 7.56 -6.73 7.37
C ILE A 74 8.90 -6.04 7.62
N ASP A 75 9.64 -5.76 6.55
CA ASP A 75 10.93 -5.07 6.60
C ASP A 75 10.74 -3.55 6.73
N ILE A 76 9.70 -3.02 6.07
CA ILE A 76 9.24 -1.64 6.20
C ILE A 76 7.73 -1.69 6.37
N GLY A 77 7.20 -0.98 7.37
CA GLY A 77 5.77 -0.72 7.53
C GLY A 77 5.62 0.63 8.23
N ARG A 78 5.24 1.66 7.47
CA ARG A 78 5.18 3.03 8.00
C ARG A 78 4.15 3.88 7.30
N GLU A 79 3.66 4.86 8.02
CA GLU A 79 2.90 5.98 7.49
C GLU A 79 3.77 7.24 7.59
N ILE A 80 3.95 7.94 6.48
CA ILE A 80 4.83 9.10 6.42
C ILE A 80 4.20 10.25 5.64
N GLU A 81 4.73 11.44 5.85
CA GLU A 81 4.54 12.57 4.95
C GLU A 81 5.79 12.77 4.11
N ARG A 82 5.64 12.78 2.79
CA ARG A 82 6.76 12.99 1.87
C ARG A 82 6.33 13.77 0.63
N ASN A 83 7.26 14.52 0.05
CA ASN A 83 6.98 15.32 -1.14
C ASN A 83 6.91 14.46 -2.42
N ILE A 84 5.73 14.27 -3.00
CA ILE A 84 5.51 13.52 -4.25
C ILE A 84 5.59 14.49 -5.43
N VAL A 85 6.19 14.06 -6.54
CA VAL A 85 6.25 14.82 -7.80
C VAL A 85 5.99 13.85 -8.96
N GLU A 86 4.72 13.67 -9.31
CA GLU A 86 4.28 12.76 -10.39
C GLU A 86 3.62 13.50 -11.57
N GLY A 87 3.33 14.79 -11.42
CA GLY A 87 2.78 15.62 -12.50
C GLY A 87 2.08 16.87 -11.97
N LYS A 88 1.46 17.65 -12.86
CA LYS A 88 0.81 18.92 -12.51
C LYS A 88 -0.22 18.80 -11.37
N TYR A 89 -0.91 17.65 -11.29
CA TYR A 89 -1.97 17.42 -10.30
C TYR A 89 -1.52 16.59 -9.09
N HIS A 90 -0.33 15.98 -9.17
CA HIS A 90 0.24 15.12 -8.12
C HIS A 90 1.60 15.70 -7.70
N ASN A 91 1.57 16.84 -7.03
CA ASN A 91 2.78 17.54 -6.60
C ASN A 91 2.56 18.17 -5.22
N GLY A 92 3.34 17.72 -4.23
CA GLY A 92 3.36 18.31 -2.90
C GLY A 92 3.49 17.31 -1.76
N MET A 93 3.45 17.85 -0.54
CA MET A 93 3.57 17.08 0.71
C MET A 93 2.36 16.16 0.88
N SER A 94 2.58 14.88 0.64
CA SER A 94 1.56 13.85 0.59
C SER A 94 1.68 12.92 1.79
N ALA A 95 0.55 12.43 2.29
CA ALA A 95 0.52 11.41 3.33
C ALA A 95 0.36 10.02 2.69
N THR A 96 1.33 9.12 2.93
CA THR A 96 1.34 7.77 2.33
C THR A 96 1.59 6.66 3.35
N THR A 97 1.09 5.48 3.02
CA THR A 97 1.41 4.20 3.65
C THR A 97 2.43 3.49 2.78
N GLN A 98 3.53 3.02 3.37
CA GLN A 98 4.60 2.32 2.67
C GLN A 98 4.89 0.98 3.35
N VAL A 99 4.93 -0.10 2.56
CA VAL A 99 5.28 -1.44 3.04
C VAL A 99 6.32 -2.09 2.11
N LEU A 100 7.32 -2.72 2.74
CA LEU A 100 8.15 -3.75 2.13
C LEU A 100 7.96 -5.02 2.96
N ALA A 101 7.33 -6.03 2.36
CA ALA A 101 7.12 -7.32 2.99
C ALA A 101 7.86 -8.42 2.22
N ARG A 102 8.26 -9.49 2.91
CA ARG A 102 9.01 -10.60 2.34
C ARG A 102 8.50 -11.93 2.87
N LYS A 103 8.34 -12.91 1.98
CA LYS A 103 7.98 -14.28 2.34
C LYS A 103 9.22 -15.09 2.67
N GLY A 104 9.19 -15.80 3.80
CA GLY A 104 10.20 -16.74 4.26
C GLY A 104 10.30 -18.01 3.44
#